data_AF-A0A0C9Z802-F1
#
_entry.id   AF-A0A0C9Z802-F1
#
_cell.length_a   1.000
_cell.length_b   1.000
_cell.length_c   1.000
_cell.angle_alpha   90.00
_cell.angle_beta   90.00
_cell.angle_gamma   90.00
#
_symmetry.space_group_name_H-M   'P 1'
#
loop_
_entity.id
_entity.type
_entity.pdbx_description
1 polymer ?
#
loop_
_entity_poly.entity_id
_entity_poly.type
_entity_poly.pdbx_seq_one_letter_code
_entity_poly.pdbx_strand_id
1 'polypeptide(L)'
;WCTALVSKQDFDAHFCTMPMFPGLHHFKEGISKVKQWTSTDHKQVEWVFLTALVGTVPHLDVIKAGSNLLDFIYLAQYQSHTDFMLVALQQALNGFHATKNIFIELSCCEHFNMPKIHSLQHYVETIKSLGSLDGLNTEALEQLHINFAKRAYSASNWRDYLIQMTRWLQCQEAIIWFNSYATW
;
A
#
# COMPACT_ATOMS: atom_id res chain seq x y z
N TRP A 1 8.21 -5.05 -12.54
CA TRP A 1 8.85 -4.52 -13.77
C TRP A 1 10.30 -4.16 -13.54
N CYS A 2 10.64 -3.29 -12.58
CA CYS A 2 12.03 -2.86 -12.36
C CYS A 2 13.00 -3.99 -11.99
N THR A 3 12.54 -5.02 -11.26
CA THR A 3 13.36 -6.22 -10.97
C THR A 3 13.70 -7.05 -12.21
N ALA A 4 12.90 -6.95 -13.29
CA ALA A 4 13.21 -7.59 -14.57
C ALA A 4 14.22 -6.76 -15.37
N LEU A 5 14.21 -5.42 -15.21
CA LEU A 5 15.16 -4.50 -15.87
C LEU A 5 16.57 -4.59 -15.28
N VAL A 6 16.66 -4.51 -13.96
CA VAL A 6 17.92 -4.31 -13.23
C VAL A 6 18.59 -5.64 -12.89
N SER A 7 17.88 -6.76 -12.98
CA SER A 7 18.17 -8.02 -12.28
C SER A 7 17.80 -7.97 -10.80
N LYS A 8 17.42 -9.12 -10.24
CA LYS A 8 17.07 -9.23 -8.81
C LYS A 8 18.25 -8.94 -7.90
N GLN A 9 19.45 -9.39 -8.29
CA GLN A 9 20.66 -9.27 -7.48
C GLN A 9 21.09 -7.82 -7.35
N ASP A 10 21.12 -7.08 -8.46
CA ASP A 10 21.55 -5.68 -8.45
C ASP A 10 20.51 -4.78 -7.75
N PHE A 11 19.22 -5.09 -7.93
CA PHE A 11 18.17 -4.37 -7.22
C PHE A 11 18.25 -4.63 -5.71
N ASP A 12 18.40 -5.88 -5.28
CA ASP A 12 18.59 -6.22 -3.87
C ASP A 12 19.86 -5.56 -3.29
N ALA A 13 20.96 -5.53 -4.04
CA ALA A 13 22.19 -4.86 -3.63
C ALA A 13 21.95 -3.37 -3.34
N HIS A 14 21.20 -2.67 -4.19
CA HIS A 14 20.84 -1.27 -3.95
C HIS A 14 20.01 -1.06 -2.67
N PHE A 15 19.06 -1.96 -2.39
CA PHE A 15 18.31 -1.93 -1.13
C PHE A 15 19.21 -2.19 0.08
N CYS A 16 20.19 -3.10 -0.04
CA CYS A 16 21.15 -3.41 1.01
C CYS A 16 22.15 -2.27 1.27
N THR A 17 22.51 -1.46 0.26
CA THR A 17 23.45 -0.33 0.43
C THR A 17 22.77 0.95 0.92
N MET A 18 21.45 0.96 1.05
CA MET A 18 20.70 2.13 1.50
C MET A 18 21.14 2.54 2.92
N PRO A 19 21.43 3.84 3.18
CA PRO A 19 21.81 4.29 4.52
C PRO A 19 20.68 4.05 5.51
N MET A 20 21.04 3.66 6.74
CA MET A 20 20.06 3.50 7.81
C MET A 20 19.53 4.87 8.25
N PHE A 21 18.20 4.99 8.33
CA PHE A 21 17.52 6.18 8.81
C PHE A 21 16.51 5.80 9.91
N PRO A 22 16.38 6.57 11.00
CA PRO A 22 15.39 6.30 12.04
C PRO A 22 13.96 6.24 11.47
N GLY A 23 13.26 5.14 11.69
CA GLY A 23 11.89 4.93 11.20
C GLY A 23 11.79 4.36 9.78
N LEU A 24 12.91 4.19 9.07
CA LEU A 24 12.97 3.49 7.80
C LEU A 24 13.41 2.03 8.02
N HIS A 25 12.68 1.08 7.45
CA HIS A 25 13.05 -0.33 7.49
C HIS A 25 14.24 -0.60 6.56
N HIS A 26 15.31 -1.16 7.11
CA HIS A 26 16.49 -1.50 6.34
C HIS A 26 16.41 -2.95 5.82
N PHE A 27 16.32 -3.09 4.50
CA PHE A 27 16.21 -4.36 3.80
C PHE A 27 17.58 -5.04 3.64
N LYS A 28 18.12 -5.60 4.73
CA LYS A 28 19.46 -6.22 4.80
C LYS A 28 19.72 -7.33 3.78
N GLU A 29 18.67 -8.00 3.34
CA GLU A 29 18.76 -9.10 2.36
C GLU A 29 18.05 -8.75 1.04
N GLY A 30 17.81 -7.46 0.79
CA GLY A 30 17.02 -6.96 -0.32
C GLY A 30 15.53 -7.23 -0.16
N ILE A 31 14.79 -7.06 -1.26
CA ILE A 31 13.34 -7.25 -1.30
C ILE A 31 12.93 -8.55 -1.98
N SER A 32 13.81 -9.19 -2.76
CA SER A 32 13.44 -10.39 -3.52
C SER A 32 13.14 -11.61 -2.65
N LYS A 33 13.58 -11.61 -1.38
CA LYS A 33 13.30 -12.69 -0.42
C LYS A 33 11.94 -12.55 0.29
N VAL A 34 11.28 -11.39 0.17
CA VAL A 34 9.98 -11.15 0.79
C VAL A 34 8.92 -12.01 0.10
N LYS A 35 8.50 -13.09 0.77
CA LYS A 35 7.47 -14.00 0.25
C LYS A 35 6.05 -13.47 0.46
N GLN A 36 5.84 -12.78 1.57
CA GLN A 36 4.55 -12.20 1.94
C GLN A 36 4.77 -10.73 2.28
N TRP A 37 4.12 -9.87 1.52
CA TRP A 37 4.20 -8.42 1.71
C TRP A 37 3.14 -7.97 2.70
N THR A 38 3.54 -7.17 3.69
CA THR A 38 2.60 -6.43 4.54
C THR A 38 2.35 -5.03 3.97
N SER A 39 1.27 -4.36 4.42
CA SER A 39 1.02 -2.96 4.07
C SER A 39 2.16 -2.04 4.55
N THR A 40 2.75 -2.35 5.71
CA THR A 40 3.93 -1.64 6.22
C THR A 40 5.13 -1.83 5.30
N ASP A 41 5.41 -3.05 4.84
CA ASP A 41 6.54 -3.31 3.93
C ASP A 41 6.38 -2.54 2.61
N HIS A 42 5.16 -2.51 2.07
CA HIS A 42 4.87 -1.73 0.87
C HIS A 42 5.20 -0.25 1.06
N LYS A 43 4.72 0.38 2.13
CA LYS A 43 5.01 1.80 2.45
C LYS A 43 6.51 2.05 2.59
N GLN A 44 7.23 1.15 3.27
CA GLN A 44 8.68 1.27 3.46
C GLN A 44 9.44 1.19 2.13
N VAL A 45 9.00 0.31 1.20
CA VAL A 45 9.57 0.25 -0.15
C VAL A 45 9.21 1.49 -0.95
N GLU A 46 7.97 1.97 -0.91
CA GLU A 46 7.52 3.18 -1.62
C GLU A 46 8.38 4.40 -1.29
N TRP A 47 8.79 4.56 -0.03
CA TRP A 47 9.64 5.68 0.41
C TRP A 47 11.02 5.72 -0.25
N VAL A 48 11.57 4.55 -0.56
CA VAL A 48 12.95 4.42 -1.05
C VAL A 48 13.04 3.93 -2.49
N PHE A 49 11.89 3.63 -3.10
CA PHE A 49 11.81 3.00 -4.41
C PHE A 49 12.51 3.82 -5.49
N LEU A 50 12.30 5.14 -5.54
CA LEU A 50 12.98 6.00 -6.51
C LEU A 50 14.49 6.00 -6.31
N THR A 51 14.95 6.10 -5.06
CA THR A 51 16.37 6.03 -4.73
C THR A 51 17.00 4.71 -5.16
N ALA A 52 16.27 3.60 -5.02
CA ALA A 52 16.72 2.29 -5.48
C ALA A 52 16.80 2.18 -7.02
N LEU A 53 16.00 2.95 -7.77
CA LEU A 53 16.05 2.99 -9.23
C LEU A 53 17.16 3.89 -9.77
N VAL A 54 17.52 4.95 -9.06
CA VAL A 54 18.58 5.87 -9.51
C VAL A 54 19.91 5.12 -9.56
N GLY A 55 20.57 5.17 -10.72
CA GLY A 55 21.86 4.52 -10.95
C GLY A 55 21.78 3.04 -11.33
N THR A 56 20.60 2.40 -11.26
CA THR A 56 20.41 1.00 -11.67
C THR A 56 19.69 0.85 -12.99
N VAL A 57 18.80 1.77 -13.34
CA VAL A 57 17.99 1.66 -14.56
C VAL A 57 18.66 2.34 -15.76
N PRO A 58 18.52 1.76 -16.97
CA PRO A 58 19.21 2.27 -18.16
C PRO A 58 18.55 3.51 -18.78
N HIS A 59 17.28 3.79 -18.45
CA HIS A 59 16.51 4.85 -19.10
C HIS A 59 15.81 5.76 -18.10
N LEU A 60 15.88 7.08 -18.33
CA LEU A 60 15.27 8.08 -17.45
C LEU A 60 13.74 7.93 -17.37
N ASP A 61 13.09 7.47 -18.45
CA ASP A 61 11.64 7.31 -18.46
C ASP A 61 11.14 6.19 -17.54
N VAL A 62 12.00 5.23 -17.17
CA VAL A 62 11.68 4.25 -16.11
C VAL A 62 11.53 4.95 -14.77
N ILE A 63 12.45 5.89 -14.47
CA ILE A 63 12.41 6.70 -13.25
C ILE A 63 11.17 7.60 -13.28
N LYS A 64 10.89 8.26 -14.42
CA LYS A 64 9.68 9.10 -14.56
C LYS A 64 8.40 8.30 -14.39
N ALA A 65 8.30 7.09 -14.97
CA ALA A 65 7.13 6.24 -14.80
C ALA A 65 6.95 5.83 -13.33
N GLY A 66 8.04 5.43 -12.67
CA GLY A 66 8.03 5.14 -11.24
C GLY A 66 7.61 6.35 -10.38
N SER A 67 8.16 7.53 -10.68
CA SER A 67 7.83 8.77 -9.96
C SER A 67 6.36 9.14 -10.11
N ASN A 68 5.86 9.20 -11.34
CA ASN A 68 4.46 9.53 -11.62
C ASN A 68 3.49 8.56 -10.94
N LEU A 69 3.83 7.27 -10.88
CA LEU A 69 3.01 6.27 -10.20
C LEU A 69 3.03 6.45 -8.69
N LEU A 70 4.19 6.73 -8.09
CA LEU A 70 4.29 7.02 -6.66
C LEU A 70 3.58 8.32 -6.29
N ASP A 71 3.74 9.38 -7.09
CA ASP A 71 3.03 10.65 -6.91
C ASP A 71 1.52 10.42 -6.91
N PHE A 72 1.02 9.59 -7.83
CA PHE A 72 -0.38 9.18 -7.84
C PHE A 72 -0.78 8.44 -6.55
N ILE A 73 0.00 7.44 -6.13
CA ILE A 73 -0.28 6.64 -4.93
C ILE A 73 -0.33 7.54 -3.69
N TYR A 74 0.65 8.41 -3.49
CA TYR A 74 0.70 9.31 -2.34
C TYR A 74 -0.46 10.31 -2.34
N LEU A 75 -0.74 10.93 -3.49
CA LEU A 75 -1.86 11.86 -3.61
C LEU A 75 -3.20 11.17 -3.31
N ALA A 76 -3.40 9.95 -3.80
CA ALA A 76 -4.62 9.17 -3.59
C ALA A 76 -4.83 8.74 -2.12
N GLN A 77 -3.78 8.71 -1.30
CA GLN A 77 -3.85 8.35 0.12
C GLN A 77 -4.26 9.51 1.02
N TYR A 78 -4.41 10.73 0.50
CA TYR A 78 -4.79 11.87 1.32
C TYR A 78 -6.24 11.76 1.81
N GLN A 79 -6.46 12.15 3.07
CA GLN A 79 -7.78 12.12 3.70
C GLN A 79 -8.73 13.20 3.16
N SER A 80 -8.21 14.17 2.42
CA SER A 80 -9.01 15.24 1.82
C SER A 80 -8.34 15.72 0.53
N HIS A 81 -9.16 16.03 -0.47
CA HIS A 81 -8.71 16.50 -1.77
C HIS A 81 -9.30 17.88 -2.08
N THR A 82 -8.45 18.77 -2.57
CA THR A 82 -8.87 20.04 -3.19
C THR A 82 -8.88 19.85 -4.71
N ASP A 83 -9.51 20.77 -5.44
CA ASP A 83 -9.50 20.74 -6.91
C ASP A 83 -8.08 20.72 -7.48
N PHE A 84 -7.15 21.45 -6.86
CA PHE A 84 -5.73 21.41 -7.22
C PHE A 84 -5.13 20.01 -7.07
N MET A 85 -5.43 19.32 -5.96
CA MET A 85 -4.94 17.96 -5.73
C MET A 85 -5.53 16.96 -6.72
N LEU A 86 -6.81 17.12 -7.10
CA LEU A 86 -7.43 16.27 -8.12
C LEU A 86 -6.80 16.47 -9.50
N VAL A 87 -6.45 17.72 -9.84
CA VAL A 87 -5.69 18.01 -11.07
C VAL A 87 -4.30 17.37 -11.01
N ALA A 88 -3.57 17.52 -9.90
CA ALA A 88 -2.27 16.91 -9.72
C ALA A 88 -2.33 15.37 -9.80
N LEU A 89 -3.35 14.76 -9.20
CA LEU A 89 -3.58 13.32 -9.24
C LEU A 89 -3.80 12.84 -10.68
N GLN A 90 -4.64 13.55 -11.45
CA GLN A 90 -4.85 13.22 -12.87
C GLN A 90 -3.58 13.42 -13.70
N GLN A 91 -2.81 14.47 -13.42
CA GLN A 91 -1.54 14.73 -14.11
C GLN A 91 -0.51 13.64 -13.85
N ALA A 92 -0.38 13.18 -12.60
CA ALA A 92 0.48 12.07 -12.23
C ALA A 92 0.07 10.79 -12.99
N LEU A 93 -1.23 10.49 -13.05
CA LEU A 93 -1.72 9.35 -13.82
C LEU A 93 -1.40 9.48 -15.33
N ASN A 94 -1.65 10.65 -15.91
CA ASN A 94 -1.34 10.92 -17.32
C ASN A 94 0.17 10.79 -17.60
N GLY A 95 1.02 11.30 -16.70
CA GLY A 95 2.47 11.17 -16.79
C GLY A 95 2.92 9.71 -16.74
N PHE A 96 2.31 8.89 -15.89
CA PHE A 96 2.54 7.45 -15.86
C PHE A 96 2.11 6.80 -17.18
N HIS A 97 0.92 7.10 -17.71
CA HIS A 97 0.46 6.55 -18.98
C HIS A 97 1.32 6.98 -20.18
N ALA A 98 1.88 8.19 -20.16
CA ALA A 98 2.78 8.67 -21.20
C ALA A 98 4.14 7.96 -21.19
N THR A 99 4.60 7.48 -20.03
CA THR A 99 5.95 6.92 -19.86
C THR A 99 6.00 5.41 -19.72
N LYS A 100 4.91 4.76 -19.28
CA LYS A 100 4.88 3.31 -18.98
C LYS A 100 5.23 2.39 -20.15
N ASN A 101 5.06 2.83 -21.40
CA ASN A 101 5.37 2.01 -22.57
C ASN A 101 6.86 1.63 -22.65
N ILE A 102 7.74 2.37 -21.99
CA ILE A 102 9.16 2.02 -21.86
C ILE A 102 9.36 0.61 -21.29
N PHE A 103 8.47 0.14 -20.40
CA PHE A 103 8.56 -1.22 -19.86
C PHE A 103 8.20 -2.30 -20.88
N ILE A 104 7.41 -1.98 -21.90
CA ILE A 104 7.10 -2.89 -23.02
C ILE A 104 8.28 -2.90 -23.99
N GLU A 105 8.80 -1.73 -24.33
CA GLU A 105 9.96 -1.58 -25.23
C GLU A 105 11.19 -2.32 -24.69
N LEU A 106 11.42 -2.24 -23.37
CA LEU A 106 12.48 -2.97 -22.69
C LEU A 106 12.12 -4.43 -22.38
N SER A 107 11.06 -4.98 -22.97
CA SER A 107 10.63 -6.38 -22.83
C SER A 107 10.40 -6.85 -21.38
N CYS A 108 10.02 -5.93 -20.49
CA CYS A 108 9.78 -6.22 -19.07
C CYS A 108 8.32 -6.58 -18.75
N CYS A 109 7.42 -6.31 -19.69
CA CYS A 109 6.01 -6.62 -19.62
C CYS A 109 5.43 -6.65 -21.03
N GLU A 110 4.51 -7.56 -21.32
CA GLU A 110 3.85 -7.61 -22.64
C GLU A 110 2.78 -6.52 -22.80
N HIS A 111 2.03 -6.25 -21.73
CA HIS A 111 0.96 -5.26 -21.73
C HIS A 111 0.65 -4.71 -20.33
N PHE A 112 -0.10 -3.62 -20.24
CA PHE A 112 -0.58 -3.03 -18.97
C PHE A 112 -2.07 -3.33 -18.65
N ASN A 113 -2.63 -4.39 -19.24
CA ASN A 113 -4.03 -4.79 -19.04
C ASN A 113 -4.26 -5.47 -17.67
N MET A 114 -3.89 -4.79 -16.59
CA MET A 114 -4.08 -5.24 -15.22
C MET A 114 -5.25 -4.48 -14.59
N PRO A 115 -6.22 -5.18 -13.96
CA PRO A 115 -7.36 -4.53 -13.33
C PRO A 115 -6.97 -3.40 -12.36
N LYS A 116 -5.89 -3.60 -11.59
CA LYS A 116 -5.36 -2.58 -10.65
C LYS A 116 -4.82 -1.32 -11.33
N ILE A 117 -4.30 -1.43 -12.55
CA ILE A 117 -3.81 -0.25 -13.31
C ILE A 117 -4.99 0.43 -14.00
N HIS A 118 -5.94 -0.34 -14.52
CA HIS A 118 -7.15 0.22 -15.12
C HIS A 118 -8.01 0.95 -14.07
N SER A 119 -8.14 0.41 -12.87
CA SER A 119 -8.93 1.04 -11.80
C SER A 119 -8.45 2.45 -11.44
N LEU A 120 -7.15 2.75 -11.62
CA LEU A 120 -6.60 4.08 -11.34
C LEU A 120 -7.30 5.18 -12.15
N GLN A 121 -7.80 4.86 -13.35
CA GLN A 121 -8.51 5.79 -14.22
C GLN A 121 -9.80 6.33 -13.61
N HIS A 122 -10.40 5.58 -12.68
CA HIS A 122 -11.67 5.93 -12.06
C HIS A 122 -11.50 6.66 -10.73
N TYR A 123 -10.27 6.86 -10.23
CA TYR A 123 -10.05 7.44 -8.90
C TYR A 123 -10.58 8.87 -8.80
N VAL A 124 -10.29 9.74 -9.76
CA VAL A 124 -10.72 11.15 -9.71
C VAL A 124 -12.25 11.25 -9.72
N GLU A 125 -12.92 10.46 -10.56
CA GLU A 125 -14.39 10.41 -10.62
C GLU A 125 -14.99 9.85 -9.33
N THR A 126 -14.38 8.80 -8.78
CA THR A 126 -14.78 8.19 -7.51
C THR A 126 -14.62 9.18 -6.36
N ILE A 127 -13.50 9.91 -6.29
CA ILE A 127 -13.27 10.90 -5.24
C ILE A 127 -14.28 12.04 -5.32
N LYS A 128 -14.60 12.52 -6.53
CA LYS A 128 -15.61 13.57 -6.72
C LYS A 128 -17.02 13.14 -6.34
N SER A 129 -17.35 11.86 -6.52
CA SER A 129 -18.70 11.32 -6.28
C SER A 129 -18.91 10.82 -4.85
N LEU A 130 -17.89 10.23 -4.22
CA LEU A 130 -17.98 9.58 -2.91
C LEU A 130 -17.18 10.28 -1.81
N GLY A 131 -16.33 11.26 -2.13
CA GLY A 131 -15.43 11.90 -1.17
C GLY A 131 -14.08 11.19 -1.07
N SER A 132 -13.40 11.32 0.07
CA SER A 132 -12.08 10.71 0.29
C SER A 132 -12.14 9.18 0.27
N LEU A 133 -11.04 8.56 -0.14
CA LEU A 133 -10.96 7.10 -0.32
C LEU A 133 -10.71 6.33 0.99
N ASP A 134 -10.35 7.02 2.07
CA ASP A 134 -10.10 6.44 3.39
C ASP A 134 -11.34 5.71 3.95
N GLY A 135 -12.54 6.26 3.72
CA GLY A 135 -13.81 5.64 4.10
C GLY A 135 -14.21 4.43 3.26
N LEU A 136 -13.53 4.17 2.13
CA LEU A 136 -13.83 3.06 1.20
C LEU A 136 -12.83 1.92 1.30
N ASN A 137 -11.81 2.04 2.15
CA ASN A 137 -10.78 1.02 2.29
C ASN A 137 -11.24 -0.13 3.20
N THR A 138 -10.60 -1.29 3.06
CA THR A 138 -10.90 -2.47 3.88
C THR A 138 -10.09 -2.52 5.17
N GLU A 139 -9.22 -1.55 5.44
CA GLU A 139 -8.36 -1.55 6.63
C GLU A 139 -9.20 -1.51 7.91
N ALA A 140 -10.29 -0.72 7.92
CA ALA A 140 -11.23 -0.69 9.03
C ALA A 140 -11.86 -2.07 9.28
N LEU A 141 -12.30 -2.75 8.23
CA LEU A 141 -12.88 -4.10 8.33
C LEU A 141 -11.83 -5.13 8.79
N GLU A 142 -10.58 -5.02 8.31
CA GLU A 142 -9.48 -5.88 8.74
C GLU A 142 -9.17 -5.69 10.23
N GLN A 143 -9.15 -4.44 10.70
CA GLN A 143 -8.95 -4.12 12.11
C GLN A 143 -10.09 -4.64 12.99
N LEU A 144 -11.34 -4.53 12.53
CA LEU A 144 -12.50 -5.11 13.21
C LEU A 144 -12.40 -6.64 13.25
N HIS A 145 -11.96 -7.28 12.17
CA HIS A 145 -11.76 -8.73 12.14
C HIS A 145 -10.65 -9.18 13.12
N ILE A 146 -9.57 -8.41 13.26
CA ILE A 146 -8.55 -8.65 14.29
C ILE A 146 -9.16 -8.56 15.70
N ASN A 147 -9.87 -7.46 15.97
CA ASN A 147 -10.39 -7.16 17.30
C ASN A 147 -11.51 -8.10 17.74
N PHE A 148 -12.42 -8.45 16.82
CA PHE A 148 -13.64 -9.19 17.14
C PHE A 148 -13.59 -10.67 16.78
N ALA A 149 -12.83 -11.07 15.76
CA ALA A 149 -12.70 -12.47 15.40
C ALA A 149 -11.42 -13.08 15.97
N LYS A 150 -10.24 -12.57 15.60
CA LYS A 150 -8.96 -13.19 15.98
C LYS A 150 -8.72 -13.20 17.48
N ARG A 151 -8.91 -12.06 18.18
CA ARG A 151 -8.73 -11.99 19.63
C ARG A 151 -9.71 -12.87 20.39
N ALA A 152 -10.98 -12.85 19.98
CA ALA A 152 -12.02 -13.69 20.57
C ALA A 152 -11.72 -15.18 20.38
N TYR A 153 -11.28 -15.57 19.17
CA TYR A 153 -10.90 -16.95 18.87
C TYR A 153 -9.71 -17.40 19.69
N SER A 154 -8.64 -16.59 19.77
CA SER A 154 -7.47 -16.87 20.60
C SER A 154 -7.78 -16.97 22.09
N ALA A 155 -8.79 -16.24 22.58
CA ALA A 155 -9.24 -16.31 23.97
C ALA A 155 -10.15 -17.51 24.27
N SER A 156 -10.60 -18.23 23.24
CA SER A 156 -11.43 -19.43 23.40
C SER A 156 -10.58 -20.68 23.65
N ASN A 157 -11.21 -21.75 24.15
CA ASN A 157 -10.58 -23.06 24.28
C ASN A 157 -10.64 -23.92 23.00
N TRP A 158 -11.06 -23.31 21.88
CA TRP A 158 -11.18 -23.91 20.54
C TRP A 158 -12.22 -25.04 20.39
N ARG A 159 -13.06 -25.27 21.40
CA ARG A 159 -14.24 -26.16 21.34
C ARG A 159 -15.51 -25.31 21.40
N ASP A 160 -16.48 -25.55 20.51
CA ASP A 160 -17.68 -24.73 20.41
C ASP A 160 -17.37 -23.21 20.42
N TYR A 161 -16.31 -22.84 19.69
CA TYR A 161 -15.65 -21.53 19.80
C TYR A 161 -16.60 -20.37 19.48
N LEU A 162 -17.63 -20.58 18.65
CA LEU A 162 -18.62 -19.55 18.34
C LEU A 162 -19.33 -19.03 19.59
N ILE A 163 -19.79 -19.93 20.47
CA ILE A 163 -20.50 -19.55 21.71
C ILE A 163 -19.56 -18.76 22.63
N GLN A 164 -18.30 -19.19 22.71
CA GLN A 164 -17.29 -18.53 23.53
C GLN A 164 -16.89 -17.16 22.97
N MET A 165 -16.73 -17.05 21.66
CA MET A 165 -16.45 -15.79 20.99
C MET A 165 -17.60 -14.79 21.16
N THR A 166 -18.86 -15.22 21.00
CA THR A 166 -20.03 -14.36 21.25
C THR A 166 -20.06 -13.87 22.70
N ARG A 167 -19.83 -14.76 23.67
CA ARG A 167 -19.78 -14.37 25.09
C ARG A 167 -18.61 -13.43 25.38
N TRP A 168 -17.45 -13.68 24.80
CA TRP A 168 -16.28 -12.81 24.93
C TRP A 168 -16.57 -11.41 24.41
N LEU A 169 -17.21 -11.28 23.25
CA LEU A 169 -17.62 -10.00 22.67
C LEU A 169 -18.60 -9.25 23.58
N GLN A 170 -19.62 -9.92 24.11
CA GLN A 170 -20.57 -9.32 25.08
C GLN A 170 -19.84 -8.77 26.32
N CYS A 171 -18.84 -9.49 26.83
CA CYS A 171 -18.05 -9.00 27.95
C CYS A 171 -17.20 -7.77 27.56
N GLN A 172 -16.58 -7.75 26.38
CA GLN A 172 -15.82 -6.59 25.91
C GLN A 172 -16.72 -5.36 25.74
N GLU A 173 -17.90 -5.52 25.15
CA GLU A 173 -18.88 -4.45 25.03
C GLU A 173 -19.27 -3.89 26.41
N ALA A 174 -19.61 -4.75 27.37
CA ALA A 174 -19.97 -4.31 28.72
C ALA A 174 -18.84 -3.52 29.40
N ILE A 175 -17.58 -3.95 29.22
CA ILE A 175 -16.42 -3.23 29.75
C ILE A 175 -16.26 -1.86 29.07
N ILE A 176 -16.42 -1.78 27.74
CA ILE A 176 -16.33 -0.51 27.00
C ILE A 176 -17.40 0.46 27.49
N TRP A 177 -18.65 0.01 27.59
CA TRP A 177 -19.76 0.81 28.11
C TRP A 177 -19.50 1.32 29.52
N PHE A 178 -19.02 0.46 30.42
CA PHE A 178 -18.69 0.84 31.79
C PHE A 178 -17.56 1.86 31.84
N ASN A 179 -16.50 1.66 31.06
CA ASN A 179 -15.38 2.61 30.97
C ASN A 179 -15.85 3.98 30.46
N SER A 180 -16.66 4.01 29.41
CA SER A 180 -17.23 5.27 28.89
C SER A 180 -18.05 6.00 29.94
N TYR A 181 -18.86 5.28 30.73
CA TYR A 181 -19.60 5.85 31.85
C TYR A 181 -18.69 6.38 32.95
N ALA A 182 -17.64 5.64 33.32
CA ALA A 182 -16.70 6.04 34.37
C ALA A 182 -15.83 7.26 33.99
N THR A 183 -15.63 7.51 32.69
CA THR A 183 -14.90 8.67 32.18
C THR A 183 -15.75 9.92 31.96
N TRP A 184 -17.08 9.80 32.07
CA TRP A 184 -18.04 10.89 31.91
C TRP A 184 -18.32 11.58 33.25
#